data_AF-A0A5J4P8X9-F1
#
_entry.id   AF-A0A5J4P8X9-F1
#
_cell.length_a   1.000
_cell.length_b   1.000
_cell.length_c   1.000
_cell.angle_alpha   90.00
_cell.angle_beta   90.00
_cell.angle_gamma   90.00
#
_symmetry.space_group_name_H-M   'P 1'
#
loop_
_entity.id
_entity.type
_entity.pdbx_description
1 polymer ?
#
loop_
_entity_poly.entity_id
_entity_poly.type
_entity_poly.pdbx_seq_one_letter_code
_entity_poly.pdbx_strand_id
1 'polypeptide(L)'
;MKAAITPEGIICEALRCKNALYEGAFPLHVFPTQLVNIVRATNECLNFPVDYTALSLCFTIFVCAGNLFATKVKEGWIERPILYVALIGRPGTNKSHPLSFALQPLFNYDNQ
;
A
#
# COMPACT_ATOMS: atom_id res chain seq x y z
N MET A 1 -3.19 -21.71 -32.23
CA MET A 1 -2.42 -22.70 -31.45
C MET A 1 -2.70 -22.46 -29.98
N LYS A 2 -3.31 -23.42 -29.26
CA LYS A 2 -3.47 -23.34 -27.79
C LYS A 2 -2.07 -23.42 -27.19
N ALA A 3 -1.64 -22.38 -26.46
CA ALA A 3 -0.42 -22.46 -25.68
C ALA A 3 -0.59 -23.58 -24.64
N ALA A 4 0.21 -24.63 -24.76
CA ALA A 4 0.23 -25.70 -23.77
C ALA A 4 0.66 -25.08 -22.43
N ILE A 5 -0.17 -25.21 -21.40
CA ILE A 5 0.12 -24.74 -20.04
C ILE A 5 1.20 -25.67 -19.48
N THR A 6 2.46 -25.36 -19.78
CA THR A 6 3.64 -26.05 -19.26
C THR A 6 4.15 -25.31 -18.02
N PRO A 7 4.72 -26.02 -17.02
CA PRO A 7 5.33 -25.37 -15.86
C PRO A 7 6.37 -24.30 -16.24
N GLU A 8 7.19 -24.57 -17.25
CA GLU A 8 8.20 -23.66 -17.77
C GLU A 8 7.56 -22.45 -18.44
N GLY A 9 6.47 -22.64 -19.21
CA GLY A 9 5.72 -21.56 -19.82
C GLY A 9 5.08 -20.63 -18.80
N ILE A 10 4.53 -21.17 -17.71
CA ILE A 10 3.98 -20.39 -16.59
C ILE A 10 5.08 -19.57 -15.91
N ILE A 11 6.24 -20.17 -15.63
CA ILE A 11 7.36 -19.49 -14.97
C ILE A 11 7.93 -18.38 -15.86
N CYS A 12 8.14 -18.65 -17.16
CA CYS A 12 8.61 -17.65 -18.12
C CYS A 12 7.63 -16.48 -18.23
N GLU A 13 6.32 -16.75 -18.27
CA GLU A 13 5.31 -15.69 -18.31
C GLU A 13 5.27 -14.87 -17.01
N ALA A 14 5.38 -15.53 -15.85
CA ALA A 14 5.48 -14.84 -14.57
C ALA A 14 6.73 -13.95 -14.47
N LEU A 15 7.87 -14.42 -15.00
CA LEU A 15 9.11 -13.64 -15.07
C LEU A 15 9.03 -12.48 -16.06
N ARG A 16 8.32 -12.65 -17.19
CA ARG A 16 8.04 -11.58 -18.15
C ARG A 16 7.16 -10.50 -17.50
N CYS A 17 6.08 -10.91 -16.85
CA CYS A 17 5.19 -10.02 -16.11
C CYS A 17 5.90 -9.34 -14.94
N LYS A 18 6.89 -9.97 -14.32
CA LYS A 18 7.68 -9.35 -13.25
C LYS A 18 8.29 -8.02 -13.70
N ASN A 19 8.86 -7.91 -14.90
CA ASN A 19 9.43 -6.64 -15.34
C ASN A 19 8.35 -5.59 -15.62
N ALA A 20 7.25 -5.99 -16.28
CA ALA A 20 6.12 -5.09 -16.55
C ALA A 20 5.37 -4.62 -15.28
N LEU A 21 5.39 -5.41 -14.19
CA LEU A 21 4.70 -5.11 -12.93
C LEU A 21 5.57 -4.35 -11.92
N TYR A 22 6.91 -4.48 -12.00
CA TYR A 22 7.85 -3.84 -11.06
C TYR A 22 8.48 -2.54 -11.59
N GLU A 23 8.22 -2.15 -12.84
CA GLU A 23 8.75 -0.89 -13.40
C GLU A 23 8.08 0.37 -12.81
N GLY A 24 6.93 0.24 -12.13
CA GLY A 24 6.25 1.37 -11.49
C GLY A 24 6.69 1.56 -10.04
N ALA A 25 7.48 2.61 -9.76
CA ALA A 25 7.67 3.08 -8.39
C ALA A 25 6.34 3.54 -7.79
N PHE A 26 6.16 3.38 -6.46
CA PHE A 26 4.94 3.86 -5.80
C PHE A 26 4.76 5.37 -6.05
N PRO A 27 3.53 5.84 -6.36
CA PRO A 27 3.28 7.22 -6.80
C PRO A 27 3.32 8.23 -5.66
N LEU A 28 4.51 8.49 -5.11
CA LEU A 28 4.71 9.44 -4.01
C LEU A 28 4.25 10.87 -4.34
N HIS A 29 4.25 11.25 -5.61
CA HIS A 29 3.84 12.59 -6.04
C HIS A 29 2.35 12.90 -5.76
N VAL A 30 1.53 11.88 -5.50
CA VAL A 30 0.12 12.04 -5.11
C VAL A 30 -0.03 12.49 -3.66
N PHE A 31 1.01 12.29 -2.84
CA PHE A 31 0.98 12.61 -1.42
C PHE A 31 1.33 14.09 -1.18
N PRO A 32 0.72 14.72 -0.16
CA PRO A 32 1.22 15.99 0.35
C PRO A 32 2.70 15.93 0.71
N THR A 33 3.41 17.04 0.50
CA THR A 33 4.87 17.16 0.71
C THR A 33 5.31 16.67 2.10
N GLN A 34 4.50 16.91 3.12
CA GLN A 34 4.77 16.48 4.50
C GLN A 34 4.87 14.96 4.61
N LEU A 35 3.96 14.22 3.97
CA LEU A 35 3.98 12.75 3.99
C LEU A 35 5.12 12.21 3.14
N VAL A 36 5.41 12.83 2.00
CA VAL A 36 6.58 12.47 1.17
C VAL A 36 7.88 12.59 1.98
N ASN A 37 8.02 13.67 2.76
CA ASN A 37 9.17 13.88 3.62
C ASN A 37 9.28 12.81 4.72
N ILE A 38 8.17 12.41 5.34
CA ILE A 38 8.15 11.31 6.30
C ILE A 38 8.64 10.01 5.65
N VAL A 39 8.11 9.67 4.47
CA VAL A 39 8.50 8.45 3.75
C VAL A 39 10.00 8.45 3.41
N ARG A 40 10.53 9.58 2.94
CA ARG A 40 11.97 9.72 2.66
C ARG A 40 12.82 9.61 3.92
N ALA A 41 12.44 10.30 5.00
CA ALA A 41 13.16 10.26 6.26
C ALA A 41 13.16 8.85 6.89
N THR A 42 12.05 8.12 6.86
CA THR A 42 12.01 6.74 7.36
C THR A 42 12.79 5.78 6.48
N ASN A 43 12.85 6.04 5.17
CA ASN A 43 13.71 5.26 4.28
C ASN A 43 15.19 5.50 4.60
N GLU A 44 15.60 6.76 4.75
CA GLU A 44 16.99 7.15 5.03
C GLU A 44 17.47 6.72 6.43
N CYS A 45 16.65 6.90 7.47
CA CYS A 45 17.05 6.64 8.85
C CYS A 45 16.80 5.20 9.30
N LEU A 46 15.73 4.57 8.81
CA LEU A 46 15.25 3.27 9.31
C LEU A 46 15.29 2.15 8.25
N ASN A 47 15.73 2.46 7.02
CA ASN A 47 15.70 1.53 5.88
C ASN A 47 14.31 0.93 5.63
N PHE A 48 13.25 1.71 5.89
CA PHE A 48 11.89 1.28 5.56
C PHE A 48 11.70 1.35 4.05
N PRO A 49 11.19 0.30 3.38
CA PRO A 49 10.87 0.38 1.97
C PRO A 49 9.85 1.48 1.70
N VAL A 50 10.16 2.35 0.74
CA VAL A 50 9.34 3.53 0.37
C VAL A 50 7.87 3.14 0.15
N ASP A 51 7.65 2.09 -0.63
CA ASP A 51 6.30 1.63 -0.99
C ASP A 51 5.51 1.16 0.24
N TYR A 52 6.19 0.49 1.19
CA TYR A 52 5.56 0.01 2.41
C TYR A 52 5.18 1.17 3.32
N THR A 53 6.08 2.13 3.54
CA THR A 53 5.75 3.30 4.37
C THR A 53 4.64 4.14 3.75
N ALA A 54 4.71 4.42 2.45
CA ALA A 54 3.71 5.23 1.77
C ALA A 54 2.33 4.56 1.79
N LEU A 55 2.27 3.24 1.55
CA LEU A 55 1.03 2.47 1.64
C LEU A 55 0.50 2.40 3.08
N SER A 56 1.38 2.25 4.07
CA SER A 56 1.01 2.28 5.49
C SER A 56 0.41 3.63 5.90
N LEU A 57 0.99 4.75 5.45
CA LEU A 57 0.43 6.08 5.71
C LEU A 57 -0.93 6.27 5.02
N CYS A 58 -1.07 5.80 3.76
CA CYS A 58 -2.35 5.82 3.05
C CYS A 58 -3.43 5.04 3.81
N PHE A 59 -3.06 3.85 4.30
CA PHE A 59 -3.94 3.02 5.13
C PHE A 59 -4.33 3.74 6.42
N THR A 60 -3.38 4.35 7.15
CA THR A 60 -3.69 5.13 8.35
C THR A 60 -4.68 6.24 8.04
N ILE A 61 -4.47 7.02 6.97
CA ILE A 61 -5.39 8.11 6.57
C ILE A 61 -6.78 7.57 6.27
N PHE A 62 -6.86 6.42 5.60
CA PHE A 62 -8.13 5.77 5.32
C PHE A 62 -8.86 5.33 6.60
N VAL A 63 -8.13 4.78 7.57
CA VAL A 63 -8.67 4.43 8.90
C VAL A 63 -9.17 5.69 9.62
N CYS A 64 -8.40 6.79 9.61
CA CYS A 64 -8.83 8.07 10.17
C CYS A 64 -10.10 8.61 9.52
N ALA A 65 -10.22 8.46 8.20
CA ALA A 65 -11.41 8.88 7.46
C ALA A 65 -12.65 8.05 7.82
N GLY A 66 -12.47 6.74 8.03
CA GLY A 66 -13.53 5.82 8.43
C GLY A 66 -14.79 5.96 7.56
N ASN A 67 -15.91 6.31 8.21
CA ASN A 67 -17.23 6.46 7.59
C ASN A 67 -17.59 7.90 7.21
N LEU A 68 -16.61 8.81 7.17
CA LEU A 68 -16.83 10.21 6.85
C LEU A 68 -17.33 10.41 5.41
N PHE A 69 -16.87 9.58 4.48
CA PHE A 69 -17.21 9.70 3.06
C PHE A 69 -18.30 8.69 2.66
N ALA A 70 -19.26 9.16 1.87
CA ALA A 70 -20.26 8.33 1.23
C ALA A 70 -20.61 8.93 -0.13
N THR A 71 -20.67 8.12 -1.17
CA THR A 71 -20.98 8.56 -2.54
C THR A 71 -22.28 7.93 -3.00
N LYS A 72 -23.18 8.75 -3.53
CA LYS A 72 -24.42 8.27 -4.16
C LYS A 72 -24.11 7.79 -5.57
N VAL A 73 -24.16 6.48 -5.79
CA VAL A 73 -23.86 5.87 -7.10
C VAL A 73 -25.09 5.98 -8.02
N LYS A 74 -26.28 5.78 -7.47
CA LYS A 74 -27.58 5.99 -8.12
C LYS A 74 -28.65 6.33 -7.08
N GLU A 75 -29.84 6.67 -7.52
CA GLU A 75 -30.99 6.84 -6.62
C GLU A 75 -31.21 5.59 -5.76
N GLY A 76 -31.29 5.79 -4.44
CA GLY A 76 -31.39 4.71 -3.45
C GLY A 76 -30.11 3.91 -3.18
N TRP A 77 -28.98 4.20 -3.82
CA TRP A 77 -27.71 3.50 -3.59
C TRP A 77 -26.62 4.47 -3.11
N ILE A 78 -26.28 4.35 -1.84
CA ILE A 78 -25.17 5.07 -1.22
C ILE A 78 -24.08 4.05 -0.94
N GLU A 79 -22.89 4.28 -1.49
CA GLU A 79 -21.70 3.47 -1.21
C GLU A 79 -20.71 4.20 -0.33
N ARG A 80 -20.02 3.42 0.48
CA ARG A 80 -18.93 3.89 1.34
C ARG A 80 -17.63 3.32 0.83
N PRO A 81 -16.52 4.08 0.87
CA PRO A 81 -15.26 3.57 0.39
C PRO A 81 -14.78 2.45 1.34
N ILE A 82 -14.20 1.39 0.77
CA ILE A 82 -13.57 0.29 1.50
C ILE A 82 -12.19 0.06 0.91
N LEU A 83 -11.16 0.10 1.75
CA LEU A 83 -9.77 -0.11 1.35
C LEU A 83 -9.23 -1.38 1.99
N TYR A 84 -8.80 -2.33 1.15
CA TYR A 84 -8.06 -3.51 1.57
C TYR A 84 -6.60 -3.38 1.13
N VAL A 85 -5.67 -3.60 2.05
CA VAL A 85 -4.23 -3.47 1.82
C VAL A 85 -3.53 -4.77 2.19
N ALA A 86 -2.62 -5.23 1.32
CA ALA A 86 -1.74 -6.36 1.59
C ALA A 86 -0.28 -5.96 1.37
N LEU A 87 0.53 -6.03 2.43
CA LEU A 87 1.98 -5.81 2.36
C LEU A 87 2.68 -7.16 2.15
N ILE A 88 3.20 -7.40 0.94
CA ILE A 88 3.80 -8.67 0.54
C ILE A 88 5.30 -8.50 0.31
N GLY A 89 6.11 -9.36 0.94
CA GLY A 89 7.57 -9.35 0.83
C GLY A 89 8.21 -10.50 1.60
N ARG A 90 9.48 -10.83 1.29
CA ARG A 90 10.22 -11.94 1.90
C ARG A 90 10.32 -11.81 3.44
N PRO A 91 10.44 -12.89 4.22
CA PRO A 91 10.70 -12.79 5.66
C PRO A 91 11.88 -11.84 5.95
N GLY A 92 11.74 -10.99 6.97
CA GLY A 92 12.76 -9.99 7.32
C GLY A 92 12.75 -8.69 6.50
N THR A 93 11.91 -8.53 5.46
CA THR A 93 11.86 -7.30 4.62
C THR A 93 11.16 -6.10 5.27
N ASN A 94 11.16 -6.01 6.60
CA ASN A 94 10.68 -4.84 7.33
C ASN A 94 9.24 -4.40 6.95
N LYS A 95 8.30 -5.35 6.91
CA LYS A 95 6.89 -5.10 6.52
C LYS A 95 6.04 -4.53 7.65
N SER A 96 6.20 -5.11 8.84
CA SER A 96 5.34 -4.78 9.99
C SER A 96 5.70 -3.43 10.60
N HIS A 97 6.99 -3.07 10.65
CA HIS A 97 7.43 -1.85 11.31
C HIS A 97 6.93 -0.56 10.65
N PRO A 98 6.94 -0.39 9.31
CA PRO A 98 6.33 0.77 8.66
C PRO A 98 4.83 0.92 8.98
N LEU A 99 4.09 -0.20 9.03
CA LEU A 99 2.67 -0.19 9.36
C LEU A 99 2.44 0.20 10.81
N SER A 100 3.18 -0.40 11.75
CA SER A 100 3.10 -0.05 13.17
C SER A 100 3.49 1.40 13.42
N PHE A 101 4.54 1.91 12.77
CA PHE A 101 4.95 3.30 12.83
C PHE A 101 3.83 4.24 12.36
N ALA A 102 3.24 3.97 11.20
CA ALA A 102 2.19 4.80 10.64
C ALA A 102 0.90 4.80 11.48
N LEU A 103 0.59 3.71 12.17
CA LEU A 103 -0.60 3.59 13.03
C LEU A 103 -0.37 4.08 14.46
N GLN A 104 0.89 4.24 14.89
CA GLN A 104 1.24 4.62 16.26
C GLN A 104 0.48 5.86 16.77
N PRO A 105 0.27 6.93 15.99
CA PRO A 105 -0.51 8.09 16.46
C PRO A 105 -1.95 7.74 16.83
N LEU A 106 -2.58 6.81 16.09
CA LEU A 106 -3.94 6.36 16.38
C LEU A 106 -3.99 5.53 17.66
N PHE A 107 -3.06 4.58 17.82
CA PHE A 107 -2.97 3.81 19.05
C PHE A 107 -2.67 4.69 20.26
N ASN A 108 -1.85 5.71 20.12
CA ASN A 108 -1.58 6.66 21.20
C ASN A 108 -2.83 7.47 21.56
N TYR A 109 -3.67 7.81 20.57
CA TYR A 109 -4.93 8.51 20.79
C TYR A 109 -5.97 7.61 21.48
N ASP A 110 -6.10 6.35 21.07
CA ASP A 110 -7.06 5.40 21.64
C ASP A 110 -6.71 4.96 23.07
N ASN A 111 -5.43 5.00 23.44
CA ASN A 111 -4.96 4.63 24.77
C ASN A 111 -4.93 5.81 25.77
N GLN A 112 -5.41 7.00 25.37
CA GLN A 112 -5.63 8.14 26.26
C GLN A 112 -7.00 8.07 26.92
#